data_AF-A0AA37NNF0-F1
#
_entry.id   AF-A0AA37NNF0-F1
#
_cell.length_a   1.000
_cell.length_b   1.000
_cell.length_c   1.000
_cell.angle_alpha   90.00
_cell.angle_beta   90.00
_cell.angle_gamma   90.00
#
_symmetry.space_group_name_H-M   'P 1'
#
loop_
_entity.id
_entity.type
_entity.pdbx_description
1 polymer ?
#
loop_
_entity_poly.entity_id
_entity_poly.type
_entity_poly.pdbx_seq_one_letter_code
_entity_poly.pdbx_strand_id
1 'polypeptide(L)' 'MTQAELAEKIGTNKSYISRVETGKTEPKVSTFYRIASALGLNVELTPAM' A
#
# COMPACT_ATOMS: atom_id res chain seq x y z
N MET A 1 13.15 -1.46 1.23
CA MET A 1 12.42 -0.51 0.37
C MET A 1 12.02 0.68 1.21
N THR A 2 12.29 1.89 0.73
CA THR A 2 11.90 3.16 1.35
C THR A 2 10.52 3.61 0.90
N GLN A 3 9.92 4.60 1.59
CA GLN A 3 8.64 5.20 1.15
C GLN A 3 8.71 5.80 -0.25
N ALA A 4 9.87 6.35 -0.64
CA ALA A 4 10.07 6.95 -1.96
C ALA A 4 10.12 5.87 -3.05
N GLU A 5 10.86 4.79 -2.81
CA GLU A 5 10.95 3.64 -3.72
C GLU A 5 9.58 2.95 -3.88
N LEU A 6 8.83 2.77 -2.79
CA LEU A 6 7.46 2.23 -2.86
C LEU A 6 6.54 3.15 -3.67
N ALA A 7 6.63 4.46 -3.43
CA ALA A 7 5.80 5.43 -4.12
C ALA A 7 6.06 5.41 -5.64
N GLU A 8 7.33 5.37 -6.04
CA GLU A 8 7.74 5.23 -7.44
C GLU A 8 7.18 3.92 -8.03
N LYS A 9 7.36 2.80 -7.33
CA LYS A 9 6.93 1.47 -7.80
C LYS A 9 5.43 1.37 -8.04
N ILE A 10 4.59 2.09 -7.28
CA ILE A 10 3.12 2.04 -7.43
C ILE A 10 2.52 3.26 -8.14
N GLY A 11 3.36 4.18 -8.64
CA GLY A 11 2.93 5.38 -9.35
C GLY A 11 2.22 6.42 -8.47
N THR A 12 2.80 6.73 -7.31
CA THR A 12 2.31 7.78 -6.38
C THR A 12 3.48 8.60 -5.83
N ASN A 13 3.28 9.38 -4.76
CA ASN A 13 4.32 10.17 -4.10
C ASN A 13 4.59 9.73 -2.66
N LYS A 14 5.80 10.00 -2.16
CA LYS A 14 6.24 9.66 -0.79
C LYS A 14 5.30 10.22 0.29
N SER A 15 4.77 11.44 0.09
CA SER A 15 3.86 12.08 1.06
C SER A 15 2.56 11.29 1.22
N TYR A 16 2.02 10.75 0.13
CA TYR A 16 0.86 9.87 0.14
C TYR A 16 1.14 8.61 0.95
N ILE A 17 2.27 7.93 0.72
CA ILE A 17 2.66 6.73 1.48
C ILE A 17 2.78 7.06 2.98
N SER A 18 3.46 8.15 3.33
CA SER A 18 3.57 8.59 4.73
C SER A 18 2.22 8.86 5.39
N ARG A 19 1.24 9.44 4.67
CA ARG A 19 -0.11 9.64 5.21
C ARG A 19 -0.86 8.33 5.39
N VAL A 20 -0.68 7.36 4.51
CA VAL A 20 -1.25 6.01 4.65
C VAL A 20 -0.69 5.32 5.89
N GLU A 21 0.63 5.28 6.05
CA GLU A 21 1.29 4.64 7.20
C GLU A 21 0.96 5.30 8.54
N THR A 22 0.68 6.62 8.54
CA THR A 22 0.30 7.37 9.75
C THR A 22 -1.21 7.42 9.98
N GLY A 23 -2.01 6.70 9.19
CA GLY A 23 -3.48 6.66 9.32
C GLY A 23 -4.19 7.96 8.95
N LYS A 24 -3.48 8.95 8.39
CA LYS A 24 -4.04 10.24 7.94
C LYS A 24 -4.79 10.13 6.61
N THR A 25 -4.63 9.04 5.89
CA THR A 25 -5.32 8.80 4.63
C THR A 25 -5.56 7.30 4.48
N GLU A 26 -6.82 6.91 4.30
CA GLU A 26 -7.14 5.54 3.99
C GLU A 26 -6.96 5.29 2.48
N PRO A 27 -6.17 4.28 2.07
CA PRO A 27 -6.01 3.95 0.67
C PRO A 27 -7.27 3.28 0.13
N LYS A 28 -7.58 3.51 -1.15
CA LYS A 28 -8.55 2.66 -1.87
C LYS A 28 -8.04 1.22 -1.86
N VAL A 29 -8.96 0.26 -1.89
CA VAL A 29 -8.64 -1.18 -1.96
C VAL A 29 -7.67 -1.50 -3.11
N SER A 30 -7.84 -0.88 -4.28
CA SER A 30 -6.90 -1.04 -5.41
C SER A 30 -5.49 -0.54 -5.13
N THR A 31 -5.35 0.52 -4.33
CA THR A 31 -4.03 1.01 -3.89
C THR A 31 -3.44 0.10 -2.83
N PHE A 32 -4.25 -0.42 -1.91
CA PHE A 32 -3.80 -1.42 -0.95
C PHE A 32 -3.21 -2.65 -1.65
N TYR A 33 -3.89 -3.20 -2.65
CA TYR A 33 -3.36 -4.33 -3.42
C TYR A 33 -2.06 -4.00 -4.18
N ARG A 34 -1.94 -2.79 -4.74
CA ARG A 34 -0.69 -2.34 -5.36
C ARG A 34 0.46 -2.24 -4.35
N ILE A 35 0.20 -1.74 -3.16
CA ILE A 35 1.18 -1.69 -2.07
C ILE A 35 1.62 -3.11 -1.68
N ALA A 36 0.67 -4.02 -1.43
CA ALA A 36 0.95 -5.41 -1.09
C ALA A 36 1.80 -6.11 -2.16
N SER A 37 1.39 -6.00 -3.43
CA SER A 37 2.14 -6.58 -4.55
C SER A 37 3.55 -5.97 -4.69
N ALA A 38 3.68 -4.65 -4.53
CA ALA A 38 4.98 -3.98 -4.57
C ALA A 38 5.93 -4.43 -3.43
N LEU A 39 5.37 -4.84 -2.30
CA LEU A 39 6.08 -5.43 -1.17
C LEU A 39 6.34 -6.94 -1.33
N GLY A 40 5.87 -7.58 -2.40
CA GLY A 40 6.01 -9.02 -2.61
C GLY A 40 5.04 -9.86 -1.76
N LEU A 41 3.92 -9.27 -1.34
CA LEU A 41 2.90 -9.91 -0.51
C LEU A 41 1.69 -10.31 -1.35
N ASN A 42 1.05 -11.41 -0.95
CA ASN A 42 -0.26 -11.83 -1.44
C ASN A 42 -1.31 -11.54 -0.37
N VAL A 43 -2.51 -11.15 -0.81
CA VAL A 43 -3.67 -10.94 0.07
C VAL A 43 -4.65 -12.08 -0.15
N GLU A 44 -4.88 -12.87 0.89
CA GLU A 44 -5.82 -13.97 0.88
C GLU A 44 -7.02 -13.64 1.76
N LEU A 45 -8.22 -13.95 1.28
CA LEU A 45 -9.45 -13.82 2.05
C LEU A 45 -9.88 -15.20 2.51
N THR A 46 -9.98 -15.38 3.82
CA THR A 46 -10.48 -16.61 4.43
C THR A 46 -11.88 -16.35 5.02
N PRO A 47 -12.81 -17.33 4.95
CA PRO A 47 -14.11 -17.20 5.61
C PRO A 47 -13.92 -16.93 7.11
N ALA A 48 -14.68 -15.98 7.65
CA ALA A 48 -14.83 -15.86 9.10
C ALA A 48 -15.63 -17.08 9.57
N MET A 49 -15.00 -17.93 10.38
CA MET A 49 -15.69 -19.06 11.03
C MET A 49 -16.78 -18.58 11.98
#